data_AF-A0A4S9CP04-F1
#
_entry.id   AF-A0A4S9CP04-F1
#
_cell.length_a   1.000
_cell.length_b   1.000
_cell.length_c   1.000
_cell.angle_alpha   90.00
_cell.angle_beta   90.00
_cell.angle_gamma   90.00
#
_symmetry.space_group_name_H-M   'P 1'
#
loop_
_entity.id
_entity.type
_entity.pdbx_description
1 polymer ?
#
loop_
_entity_poly.entity_id
_entity_poly.type
_entity_poly.pdbx_seq_one_letter_code
_entity_poly.pdbx_strand_id
1 'polypeptide(L)'
;MRFQGVIGAALLGSSALQHVAASMQPDVEGDIVNIDGDIVNAERLETRQSAPAKIPVTGVTGNGIQPRLELRTMQQQYPDMFNVFLLGLRSFMQVDQSDPLSYYQIAGIHGRPYVPWDGIGTAPGFGGGYCTHTSNMFLPWHRPYLALIEVRHHIAATRTSC
;
A
#
# COMPACT_ATOMS: atom_id res chain seq x y z
N MET A 1 46.24 12.58 -25.45
CA MET A 1 47.17 13.54 -24.83
C MET A 1 46.77 13.69 -23.37
N ARG A 2 47.68 13.37 -22.44
CA ARG A 2 47.55 13.54 -20.99
C ARG A 2 47.74 15.02 -20.65
N PHE A 3 47.17 15.53 -19.55
CA PHE A 3 47.90 16.37 -18.60
C PHE A 3 47.18 16.41 -17.25
N GLN A 4 47.84 15.86 -16.24
CA GLN A 4 47.64 16.16 -14.81
C GLN A 4 48.38 17.46 -14.47
N GLY A 5 47.94 18.18 -13.44
CA GLY A 5 48.71 19.28 -12.85
C GLY A 5 48.35 19.46 -11.37
N VAL A 6 49.31 19.22 -10.49
CA VAL A 6 49.33 19.50 -9.04
C VAL A 6 50.50 20.45 -8.77
N ILE A 7 50.51 21.09 -7.59
CA ILE A 7 51.59 21.84 -6.89
C ILE A 7 51.45 23.38 -7.05
N GLY A 8 51.52 24.25 -6.03
CA GLY A 8 51.89 24.10 -4.63
C GLY A 8 51.75 25.43 -3.83
N ALA A 9 52.09 25.34 -2.54
CA ALA A 9 52.07 26.34 -1.46
C ALA A 9 53.04 27.55 -1.67
N ALA A 10 53.16 28.63 -0.87
CA ALA A 10 52.91 28.87 0.56
C ALA A 10 53.11 30.38 0.94
N LEU A 11 52.76 30.75 2.20
CA LEU A 11 53.41 31.76 3.10
C LEU A 11 53.19 33.28 2.81
N LEU A 12 52.96 34.25 3.73
CA LEU A 12 53.15 34.46 5.19
C LEU A 12 52.29 35.65 5.71
N GLY A 13 52.03 35.72 7.02
CA GLY A 13 51.62 36.98 7.68
C GLY A 13 51.10 36.87 9.13
N SER A 14 52.00 36.89 10.13
CA SER A 14 51.74 37.13 11.58
C SER A 14 51.00 38.46 11.85
N SER A 15 50.40 38.81 13.00
CA SER A 15 50.55 38.37 14.40
C SER A 15 49.38 38.88 15.27
N ALA A 16 49.16 38.19 16.40
CA ALA A 16 48.57 38.65 17.67
C ALA A 16 47.07 38.98 17.74
N LEU A 17 46.29 38.11 18.39
CA LEU A 17 45.90 38.29 19.80
C LEU A 17 45.14 37.07 20.33
N GLN A 18 45.37 36.83 21.61
CA GLN A 18 45.13 35.62 22.36
C GLN A 18 43.69 35.53 22.91
N HIS A 19 43.19 34.28 23.04
CA HIS A 19 42.15 33.78 23.96
C HIS A 19 40.73 34.37 23.89
N VAL A 20 39.76 33.56 23.42
CA VAL A 20 38.80 32.81 24.27
C VAL A 20 38.32 31.60 23.45
N ALA A 21 38.69 30.39 23.86
CA ALA A 21 38.06 29.18 23.34
C ALA A 21 36.72 29.00 24.06
N ALA A 22 35.63 29.44 23.42
CA ALA A 22 34.32 28.91 23.74
C ALA A 22 34.23 27.54 23.09
N SER A 23 34.06 26.49 23.89
CA SER A 23 33.84 25.13 23.42
C SER A 23 32.52 25.08 22.65
N MET A 24 32.59 25.12 21.32
CA MET A 24 31.51 24.73 20.43
C MET A 24 31.35 23.20 20.58
N GLN A 25 30.45 22.78 21.47
CA GLN A 25 29.96 21.40 21.42
C GLN A 25 29.04 21.29 20.21
N PRO A 26 29.20 20.27 19.34
CA PRO A 26 28.27 20.05 18.26
C PRO A 26 26.91 19.71 18.87
N ASP A 27 25.98 20.63 18.72
CA ASP A 27 24.55 20.43 18.83
C ASP A 27 24.17 19.24 17.94
N VAL A 28 23.94 18.09 18.58
CA VAL A 28 23.46 16.86 17.94
C VAL A 28 22.04 17.12 17.48
N GLU A 29 21.91 17.59 16.24
CA GLU A 29 20.65 17.78 15.54
C GLU A 29 20.04 16.40 15.27
N GLY A 30 19.22 15.91 16.20
CA GLY A 30 18.59 14.59 16.07
C GLY A 30 17.92 14.07 17.34
N ASP A 31 18.23 14.60 18.51
CA ASP A 31 17.63 14.14 19.76
C ASP A 31 16.40 14.98 20.13
N ILE A 32 15.23 14.33 20.14
CA ILE A 32 13.96 14.93 20.58
C ILE A 32 13.57 14.35 21.94
N VAL A 33 13.00 15.18 22.81
CA VAL A 33 12.55 14.74 24.15
C VAL A 33 11.06 14.39 24.08
N ASN A 34 10.70 13.15 24.42
CA ASN A 34 9.31 12.74 24.51
C ASN A 34 8.60 13.39 25.73
N ILE A 35 7.27 13.34 25.79
CA ILE A 35 6.44 13.93 26.87
C ILE A 35 6.86 13.43 28.26
N ASP A 36 7.40 12.22 28.36
CA ASP A 36 7.87 11.61 29.59
C ASP A 36 9.30 12.03 29.99
N GLY A 37 9.95 12.89 29.21
CA GLY A 37 11.31 13.40 29.45
C GLY A 37 12.43 12.54 28.85
N ASP A 38 12.11 11.46 28.17
CA ASP A 38 13.09 10.56 27.55
C ASP A 38 13.64 11.15 26.24
N ILE A 39 14.97 11.13 26.09
CA ILE A 39 15.66 11.48 24.84
C ILE A 39 15.44 10.33 23.85
N VAL A 40 14.73 10.60 22.76
CA VAL A 40 14.54 9.66 21.65
C VAL A 40 15.23 10.20 20.39
N ASN A 41 15.99 9.33 19.73
CA ASN A 41 16.61 9.66 18.45
C ASN A 41 15.52 9.83 17.38
N ALA A 42 15.42 11.02 16.79
CA ALA A 42 14.46 11.37 15.75
C ALA A 42 14.60 10.53 14.47
N GLU A 43 15.80 10.00 14.20
CA GLU A 43 16.05 9.08 13.07
C GLU A 43 15.36 7.72 13.28
N ARG A 44 14.99 7.38 14.53
CA ARG A 44 14.25 6.16 14.89
C ARG A 44 12.72 6.38 14.94
N LEU A 45 12.24 7.58 14.61
CA LEU A 45 10.82 7.79 14.41
C LEU A 45 10.42 7.40 12.99
N GLU A 46 10.14 6.10 12.78
CA GLU A 46 9.40 5.69 11.60
C GLU A 46 8.04 6.40 11.60
N THR A 47 7.77 7.23 10.60
CA THR A 47 6.44 7.80 10.41
C THR A 47 5.44 6.64 10.35
N ARG A 48 4.29 6.74 11.04
CA ARG A 48 3.30 5.63 11.16
C ARG A 48 2.73 5.09 9.84
N GLN A 49 3.18 5.60 8.69
CA GLN A 49 2.80 5.22 7.33
C GLN A 49 4.00 5.02 6.39
N SER A 50 5.22 4.85 6.92
CA SER A 50 6.44 4.61 6.11
C SER A 50 6.46 3.25 5.40
N ALA A 51 5.44 2.41 5.65
CA ALA A 51 5.27 1.12 5.01
C ALA A 51 4.99 1.28 3.50
N PRO A 52 5.34 0.27 2.67
CA PRO A 52 5.00 0.28 1.25
C PRO A 52 3.49 0.49 1.05
N ALA A 53 3.17 1.27 0.01
CA ALA A 53 1.79 1.64 -0.32
C ALA A 53 0.88 0.41 -0.42
N LYS A 54 -0.21 0.43 0.34
CA LYS A 54 -1.22 -0.63 0.37
C LYS A 54 -2.26 -0.43 -0.71
N ILE A 55 -2.90 -1.51 -1.11
CA ILE A 55 -3.96 -1.50 -2.13
C ILE A 55 -5.24 -0.93 -1.50
N PRO A 56 -5.72 0.27 -1.89
CA PRO A 56 -6.95 0.81 -1.34
C PRO A 56 -8.19 0.12 -1.94
N VAL A 57 -9.19 -0.12 -1.10
CA VAL A 57 -10.52 -0.63 -1.52
C VAL A 57 -11.53 0.51 -1.41
N THR A 58 -11.76 1.21 -2.52
CA THR A 58 -12.63 2.41 -2.57
C THR A 58 -14.03 2.14 -3.10
N GLY A 59 -14.27 0.98 -3.70
CA GLY A 59 -15.45 0.74 -4.52
C GLY A 59 -15.38 1.45 -5.89
N VAL A 60 -16.42 1.28 -6.70
CA VAL A 60 -16.56 1.94 -8.01
C VAL A 60 -16.91 3.42 -7.80
N THR A 61 -16.25 4.30 -8.55
CA THR A 61 -16.43 5.76 -8.47
C THR A 61 -16.86 6.34 -9.82
N GLY A 62 -17.33 7.59 -9.83
CA GLY A 62 -17.63 8.33 -11.06
C GLY A 62 -19.05 8.18 -11.64
N ASN A 63 -19.90 7.31 -11.08
CA ASN A 63 -21.26 7.05 -11.58
C ASN A 63 -22.37 7.20 -10.51
N GLY A 64 -22.11 7.93 -9.42
CA GLY A 64 -23.06 8.09 -8.32
C GLY A 64 -23.35 6.78 -7.57
N ILE A 65 -24.47 6.75 -6.84
CA ILE A 65 -24.92 5.56 -6.10
C ILE A 65 -25.71 4.67 -7.06
N GLN A 66 -25.28 3.41 -7.21
CA GLN A 66 -25.94 2.42 -8.04
C GLN A 66 -26.48 1.27 -7.18
N PRO A 67 -27.69 0.73 -7.49
CA PRO A 67 -28.23 -0.40 -6.75
C PRO A 67 -27.51 -1.70 -7.14
N ARG A 68 -27.33 -2.60 -6.17
CA ARG A 68 -26.95 -4.00 -6.44
C ARG A 68 -28.20 -4.79 -6.79
N LEU A 69 -28.37 -5.06 -8.08
CA LEU A 69 -29.55 -5.75 -8.60
C LEU A 69 -29.50 -7.25 -8.30
N GLU A 70 -30.68 -7.86 -8.19
CA GLU A 70 -30.82 -9.31 -8.17
C GLU A 70 -30.44 -9.88 -9.55
N LEU A 71 -29.74 -11.02 -9.57
CA LEU A 71 -29.11 -11.55 -10.78
C LEU A 71 -30.12 -11.94 -11.87
N ARG A 72 -31.26 -12.55 -11.51
CA ARG A 72 -32.33 -12.91 -12.47
C ARG A 72 -33.05 -11.66 -12.98
N THR A 73 -33.27 -10.65 -12.15
CA THR A 73 -33.76 -9.33 -12.58
C THR A 73 -32.81 -8.71 -13.61
N MET A 74 -31.50 -8.71 -13.34
CA MET A 74 -30.48 -8.25 -14.29
C MET A 74 -30.54 -9.05 -15.60
N GLN A 75 -30.60 -10.38 -15.52
CA GLN A 75 -30.65 -11.26 -16.69
C GLN A 75 -31.90 -11.05 -17.56
N GLN A 76 -33.08 -10.87 -16.94
CA GLN A 76 -34.36 -10.80 -17.65
C GLN A 76 -34.67 -9.40 -18.16
N GLN A 77 -34.34 -8.36 -17.39
CA GLN A 77 -34.75 -6.98 -17.68
C GLN A 77 -33.64 -6.14 -18.31
N TYR A 78 -32.37 -6.54 -18.15
CA TYR A 78 -31.19 -5.77 -18.57
C TYR A 78 -30.15 -6.67 -19.25
N PRO A 79 -30.48 -7.31 -20.39
CA PRO A 79 -29.63 -8.32 -21.02
C PRO A 79 -28.24 -7.82 -21.41
N ASP A 80 -28.10 -6.55 -21.84
CA ASP A 80 -26.79 -5.97 -22.18
C ASP A 80 -25.89 -5.83 -20.96
N MET A 81 -26.45 -5.35 -19.84
CA MET A 81 -25.73 -5.26 -18.57
C MET A 81 -25.33 -6.65 -18.06
N PHE A 82 -26.21 -7.65 -18.20
CA PHE A 82 -25.90 -9.03 -17.87
C PHE A 82 -24.76 -9.59 -18.74
N ASN A 83 -24.76 -9.32 -20.05
CA ASN A 83 -23.69 -9.72 -20.96
C ASN A 83 -22.35 -9.08 -20.58
N VAL A 84 -22.33 -7.77 -20.29
CA VAL A 84 -21.13 -7.06 -19.81
C VAL A 84 -20.67 -7.62 -18.47
N PHE A 85 -21.60 -7.98 -17.57
CA PHE A 85 -21.26 -8.65 -16.32
C PHE A 85 -20.53 -9.99 -16.56
N LEU A 86 -21.02 -10.83 -17.47
CA LEU A 86 -20.38 -12.10 -17.80
C LEU A 86 -19.01 -11.91 -18.46
N LEU A 87 -18.90 -10.97 -19.41
CA LEU A 87 -17.64 -10.67 -20.10
C LEU A 87 -16.60 -10.11 -19.12
N GLY A 88 -16.99 -9.16 -18.28
CA GLY A 88 -16.13 -8.61 -17.24
C GLY A 88 -15.67 -9.66 -16.22
N LEU A 89 -16.56 -10.57 -15.82
CA LEU A 89 -16.21 -11.66 -14.92
C LEU A 89 -15.21 -12.62 -15.58
N ARG A 90 -15.42 -12.99 -16.85
CA ARG A 90 -14.47 -13.79 -17.62
C ARG A 90 -13.10 -13.11 -17.68
N SER A 91 -13.05 -11.83 -18.05
CA SER A 91 -11.80 -11.08 -18.14
C SER A 91 -11.10 -10.95 -16.78
N PHE A 92 -11.85 -10.75 -15.70
CA PHE A 92 -11.30 -10.72 -14.34
C PHE A 92 -10.68 -12.06 -13.93
N MET A 93 -11.32 -13.19 -14.26
CA MET A 93 -10.79 -14.53 -14.00
C MET A 93 -9.58 -14.90 -14.87
N GLN A 94 -9.33 -14.17 -15.96
CA GLN A 94 -8.18 -14.37 -16.86
C GLN A 94 -6.95 -13.54 -16.49
N VAL A 95 -7.05 -12.63 -15.52
CA VAL A 95 -5.88 -11.89 -15.02
C VAL A 95 -4.85 -12.87 -14.46
N ASP A 96 -3.57 -12.61 -14.73
CA ASP A 96 -2.44 -13.45 -14.31
C ASP A 96 -2.49 -13.72 -12.79
N GLN A 97 -2.31 -14.98 -12.38
CA GLN A 97 -2.45 -15.37 -10.97
C GLN A 97 -1.37 -14.76 -10.06
N SER A 98 -0.26 -14.25 -10.61
CA SER A 98 0.76 -13.52 -9.86
C SER A 98 0.36 -12.08 -9.55
N ASP A 99 -0.61 -11.51 -10.29
CA ASP A 99 -1.15 -10.18 -10.00
C ASP A 99 -1.97 -10.25 -8.69
N PRO A 100 -1.61 -9.47 -7.65
CA PRO A 100 -2.37 -9.42 -6.39
C PRO A 100 -3.84 -9.04 -6.57
N LEU A 101 -4.19 -8.38 -7.67
CA LEU A 101 -5.55 -7.98 -8.02
C LEU A 101 -6.27 -8.96 -8.94
N SER A 102 -5.68 -10.12 -9.24
CA SER A 102 -6.33 -11.19 -9.99
C SER A 102 -7.45 -11.84 -9.18
N TYR A 103 -8.40 -12.47 -9.88
CA TYR A 103 -9.44 -13.28 -9.23
C TYR A 103 -8.85 -14.34 -8.31
N TYR A 104 -7.75 -14.97 -8.73
CA TYR A 104 -7.07 -16.01 -7.96
C TYR A 104 -6.53 -15.49 -6.62
N GLN A 105 -5.77 -14.39 -6.64
CA GLN A 105 -5.21 -13.80 -5.42
C GLN A 105 -6.29 -13.27 -4.49
N ILE A 106 -7.32 -12.60 -5.04
CA ILE A 106 -8.43 -12.06 -4.25
C ILE A 106 -9.25 -13.20 -3.62
N ALA A 107 -9.56 -14.26 -4.36
CA ALA A 107 -10.23 -15.44 -3.79
C ALA A 107 -9.39 -16.09 -2.68
N GLY A 108 -8.06 -16.07 -2.81
CA GLY A 108 -7.11 -16.52 -1.80
C GLY A 108 -7.20 -15.76 -0.47
N ILE A 109 -7.61 -14.49 -0.47
CA ILE A 109 -7.85 -13.72 0.76
C ILE A 109 -8.89 -14.42 1.66
N HIS A 110 -9.88 -15.10 1.08
CA HIS A 110 -10.88 -15.80 1.88
C HIS A 110 -10.29 -17.03 2.61
N GLY A 111 -9.25 -17.67 2.06
CA GLY A 111 -8.85 -19.01 2.49
C GLY A 111 -7.57 -19.51 1.84
N ARG A 112 -7.66 -20.72 1.26
CA ARG A 112 -6.52 -21.38 0.62
C ARG A 112 -6.04 -20.58 -0.60
N PRO A 113 -4.73 -20.54 -0.89
CA PRO A 113 -3.66 -21.36 -0.29
C PRO A 113 -3.02 -20.80 0.99
N TYR A 114 -3.65 -19.83 1.68
CA TYR A 114 -3.12 -19.20 2.91
C TYR A 114 -1.81 -18.44 2.68
N VAL A 115 -1.67 -17.83 1.50
CA VAL A 115 -0.53 -17.00 1.16
C VAL A 115 -0.80 -15.54 1.53
N PRO A 116 0.24 -14.75 1.84
CA PRO A 116 0.10 -13.32 2.07
C PRO A 116 -0.48 -12.58 0.86
N TRP A 117 -1.39 -11.64 1.13
CA TRP A 117 -1.93 -10.68 0.19
C TRP A 117 -1.57 -9.27 0.64
N ASP A 118 -1.14 -8.42 -0.29
CA ASP A 118 -0.68 -7.04 -0.03
C ASP A 118 0.40 -6.94 1.08
N GLY A 119 1.26 -7.96 1.14
CA GLY A 119 2.36 -8.08 2.12
C GLY A 119 1.90 -8.32 3.56
N ILE A 120 0.62 -8.62 3.80
CA ILE A 120 0.10 -8.94 5.13
C ILE A 120 -0.04 -10.46 5.21
N GLY A 121 0.60 -11.13 6.17
CA GLY A 121 0.46 -12.58 6.38
C GLY A 121 -0.47 -12.92 7.55
N THR A 122 -0.65 -14.21 7.82
CA THR A 122 -1.29 -14.68 9.05
C THR A 122 -0.35 -14.53 10.25
N ALA A 123 -0.92 -14.38 11.45
CA ALA A 123 -0.12 -14.40 12.67
C ALA A 123 0.55 -15.77 12.87
N PRO A 124 1.74 -15.82 13.50
CA PRO A 124 2.39 -17.09 13.83
C PRO A 124 1.44 -18.04 14.57
N GLY A 125 1.36 -19.29 14.11
CA GLY A 125 0.46 -20.31 14.69
C GLY A 125 -0.98 -20.28 14.15
N PHE A 126 -1.35 -19.33 13.28
CA PHE A 126 -2.64 -19.29 12.61
C PHE A 126 -2.55 -19.83 11.17
N GLY A 127 -3.26 -20.94 10.89
CA GLY A 127 -3.22 -21.67 9.61
C GLY A 127 -4.45 -21.48 8.71
N GLY A 128 -5.16 -20.35 8.83
CA GLY A 128 -6.40 -20.05 8.08
C GLY A 128 -6.27 -18.86 7.13
N GLY A 129 -7.30 -18.62 6.31
CA GLY A 129 -7.41 -17.39 5.52
C GLY A 129 -7.79 -16.18 6.37
N TYR A 130 -7.95 -15.02 5.73
CA TYR A 130 -8.28 -13.77 6.42
C TYR A 130 -9.75 -13.73 6.87
N CYS A 131 -10.60 -14.56 6.27
CA CYS A 131 -12.04 -14.53 6.52
C CYS A 131 -12.39 -14.98 7.95
N THR A 132 -13.09 -14.10 8.67
CA THR A 132 -13.60 -14.37 10.01
C THR A 132 -14.95 -15.08 9.93
N HIS A 133 -14.97 -16.41 10.09
CA HIS A 133 -16.20 -17.18 10.28
C HIS A 133 -16.58 -17.24 11.75
N THR A 134 -17.87 -17.45 12.06
CA THR A 134 -18.36 -17.60 13.45
C THR A 134 -17.93 -16.45 14.38
N SER A 135 -17.83 -15.23 13.86
CA SER A 135 -17.40 -14.02 14.57
C SER A 135 -18.37 -12.88 14.28
N ASN A 136 -18.51 -11.94 15.23
CA ASN A 136 -19.21 -10.67 15.00
C ASN A 136 -18.56 -9.83 13.87
N MET A 137 -17.31 -10.11 13.52
CA MET A 137 -16.60 -9.50 12.39
C MET A 137 -17.00 -10.08 11.03
N PHE A 138 -17.84 -11.12 10.97
CA PHE A 138 -18.28 -11.75 9.73
C PHE A 138 -18.85 -10.73 8.72
N LEU A 139 -19.88 -9.96 9.12
CA LEU A 139 -20.49 -8.99 8.21
C LEU A 139 -19.53 -7.82 7.88
N PRO A 140 -18.86 -7.17 8.85
CA PRO A 140 -17.91 -6.11 8.56
C PRO A 140 -16.73 -6.54 7.67
N TRP A 141 -16.31 -7.80 7.72
CA TRP A 141 -15.21 -8.33 6.89
C TRP A 141 -15.66 -8.58 5.44
N HIS A 142 -16.83 -9.19 5.24
CA HIS A 142 -17.30 -9.53 3.90
C HIS A 142 -17.70 -8.30 3.08
N ARG A 143 -18.12 -7.19 3.72
CA ARG A 143 -18.51 -5.97 3.02
C ARG A 143 -17.38 -5.36 2.15
N PRO A 144 -16.18 -5.05 2.68
CA PRO A 144 -15.07 -4.57 1.87
C PRO A 144 -14.52 -5.65 0.94
N TYR A 145 -14.59 -6.94 1.31
CA TYR A 145 -14.20 -8.04 0.41
C TYR A 145 -15.06 -8.06 -0.87
N LEU A 146 -16.38 -7.95 -0.74
CA LEU A 146 -17.28 -7.84 -1.89
C LEU A 146 -17.07 -6.54 -2.67
N ALA A 147 -16.77 -5.42 -2.01
CA ALA A 147 -16.45 -4.16 -2.69
C ALA A 147 -15.16 -4.26 -3.52
N LEU A 148 -14.16 -5.00 -3.04
CA LEU A 148 -12.94 -5.31 -3.79
C LEU A 148 -13.25 -6.13 -5.05
N ILE A 149 -14.07 -7.18 -4.93
CA ILE A 149 -14.50 -7.97 -6.10
C ILE A 149 -15.27 -7.10 -7.10
N GLU A 150 -16.20 -6.28 -6.62
CA GLU A 150 -17.02 -5.38 -7.43
C GLU A 150 -16.17 -4.38 -8.23
N VAL A 151 -15.20 -3.72 -7.61
CA VAL A 151 -14.33 -2.76 -8.32
C VAL A 151 -13.41 -3.45 -9.32
N ARG A 152 -12.90 -4.66 -9.04
CA ARG A 152 -12.03 -5.40 -9.98
C ARG A 152 -12.81 -5.97 -11.16
N HIS A 153 -14.01 -6.48 -10.91
CA HIS A 153 -14.94 -6.87 -11.97
C HIS A 153 -15.29 -5.67 -12.87
N HIS A 154 -15.64 -4.52 -12.29
CA HIS A 154 -15.96 -3.31 -13.05
C HIS A 154 -14.79 -2.84 -13.94
N ILE A 155 -13.58 -2.84 -13.39
CA ILE A 155 -12.36 -2.49 -14.15
C ILE A 155 -12.13 -3.49 -15.29
N ALA A 156 -12.31 -4.79 -15.06
CA ALA A 156 -12.17 -5.80 -16.10
C ALA A 156 -13.23 -5.65 -17.20
N ALA A 157 -14.47 -5.30 -16.84
CA ALA A 157 -15.58 -5.09 -17.76
C ALA A 157 -15.41 -3.86 -18.66
N THR A 158 -14.68 -2.83 -18.19
CA THR A 158 -14.50 -1.56 -18.91
C THR A 158 -13.19 -1.48 -19.69
N ARG A 159 -12.23 -2.37 -19.43
CA ARG A 159 -10.93 -2.41 -20.11
C ARG A 159 -10.90 -3.20 -21.42
N THR A 160 -11.93 -3.99 -21.73
CA THR A 160 -12.01 -4.82 -22.94
C THR A 160 -12.45 -4.08 -24.21
N SER A 161 -12.43 -2.75 -24.19
CA SER A 161 -12.88 -1.89 -25.31
C SER A 161 -11.73 -1.07 -25.91
N CYS A 162 -10.59 -1.70 -26.20
CA CYS A 162 -9.52 -1.14 -27.05
C CYS A 162 -8.88 -2.26 -27.86
#